data_AF-A0AAQ3LGI6-F1
#
_entry.id   AF-A0AAQ3LGI6-F1
#
_cell.length_a   1.000
_cell.length_b   1.000
_cell.length_c   1.000
_cell.angle_alpha   90.00
_cell.angle_beta   90.00
_cell.angle_gamma   90.00
#
_symmetry.space_group_name_H-M   'P 1'
#
loop_
_entity.id
_entity.type
_entity.pdbx_description
1 polymer ?
#
loop_
_entity_poly.entity_id
_entity_poly.type
_entity_poly.pdbx_seq_one_letter_code
_entity_poly.pdbx_strand_id
1 'polypeptide(L)' 'MPKLYVIIDTKGSGRLLAVFDDIAKATKIVDKYPAYYKMVEAQLNEINPETLKWVCDDKQKTFLKEFK' A
#
# COMPACT_ATOMS: atom_id res chain seq x y z
N MET A 1 15.09 -2.51 -2.42
CA MET A 1 14.00 -3.08 -3.24
C MET A 1 13.19 -1.94 -3.84
N PRO A 2 12.59 -2.11 -5.03
CA PRO A 2 11.77 -1.05 -5.64
C PRO A 2 10.56 -0.73 -4.75
N LYS A 3 10.27 0.57 -4.61
CA LYS A 3 9.14 1.10 -3.86
C LYS A 3 8.04 1.55 -4.83
N LEU A 4 6.80 1.38 -4.39
CA LEU A 4 5.60 1.94 -4.99
C LEU A 4 4.97 2.93 -4.02
N TYR A 5 4.38 3.99 -4.56
CA TYR A 5 3.75 5.07 -3.83
C TYR A 5 2.26 5.04 -4.14
N VAL A 6 1.48 4.51 -3.20
CA VAL A 6 0.03 4.30 -3.35
C VAL A 6 -0.71 5.51 -2.80
N ILE A 7 -1.57 6.11 -3.60
CA ILE A 7 -2.43 7.22 -3.18
C ILE A 7 -3.80 6.67 -2.78
N ILE A 8 -4.24 7.03 -1.58
CA ILE A 8 -5.50 6.59 -0.98
C ILE A 8 -6.35 7.82 -0.65
N ASP A 9 -7.65 7.73 -0.93
CA ASP A 9 -8.65 8.72 -0.51
C ASP A 9 -8.92 8.62 1.01
N THR A 10 -8.75 9.74 1.73
CA THR A 10 -8.98 9.82 3.19
C THR A 10 -10.34 10.35 3.59
N LYS A 11 -11.13 10.89 2.65
CA LYS A 11 -12.46 11.47 2.93
C LYS A 11 -13.59 10.58 2.45
N GLY A 12 -13.33 9.70 1.48
CA GLY A 12 -14.25 8.65 1.03
C GLY A 12 -14.04 7.32 1.75
N SER A 13 -14.29 6.22 1.03
CA SER A 13 -14.25 4.86 1.57
C SER A 13 -12.83 4.25 1.67
N GLY A 14 -11.77 5.07 1.68
CA GLY A 14 -10.39 4.55 1.68
C GLY A 14 -9.95 3.95 0.34
N ARG A 15 -10.46 4.43 -0.80
CA ARG A 15 -10.19 3.83 -2.12
C ARG A 15 -8.76 4.08 -2.57
N LEU A 16 -8.18 3.08 -3.23
CA LEU A 16 -6.95 3.26 -4.00
C LEU A 16 -7.27 4.11 -5.23
N LEU A 17 -6.53 5.21 -5.39
CA LEU A 17 -6.71 6.16 -6.49
C LEU A 17 -5.65 5.98 -7.57
N ALA A 18 -4.39 5.82 -7.16
CA ALA A 18 -3.26 5.72 -8.08
C ALA A 18 -2.07 5.01 -7.43
N VAL A 19 -1.19 4.47 -8.26
CA VAL A 19 0.10 3.89 -7.85
C VAL A 19 1.18 4.50 -8.72
N PHE A 20 2.26 4.96 -8.10
CA PHE A 20 3.43 5.53 -8.77
C PHE A 20 4.69 4.75 -8.40
N ASP A 21 5.64 4.68 -9.31
CA ASP A 21 7.01 4.20 -9.10
C ASP A 21 7.98 5.34 -8.72
N ASP A 22 7.51 6.59 -8.77
CA ASP A 22 8.27 7.81 -8.52
C ASP A 22 7.59 8.65 -7.43
N ILE A 23 8.32 8.91 -6.34
CA ILE A 23 7.84 9.70 -5.20
C ILE A 23 7.46 11.12 -5.62
N ALA A 24 8.21 11.75 -6.53
CA ALA A 24 7.97 13.14 -6.91
C ALA A 24 6.63 13.31 -7.63
N LYS A 25 6.23 12.31 -8.43
CA LYS A 25 4.90 12.29 -9.07
C LYS A 25 3.78 12.07 -8.06
N ALA A 26 3.98 11.15 -7.11
CA ALA A 26 3.01 10.86 -6.06
C ALA A 26 2.79 12.09 -5.15
N THR A 27 3.87 12.75 -4.71
CA THR A 27 3.83 13.95 -3.87
C THR A 27 3.06 15.08 -4.53
N LYS A 28 3.26 15.33 -5.84
CA LYS A 28 2.49 16.34 -6.58
C LYS A 28 0.98 16.13 -6.52
N ILE A 29 0.51 14.88 -6.47
CA ILE A 29 -0.92 14.57 -6.36
C ILE A 29 -1.42 14.88 -4.95
N VAL A 30 -0.68 14.45 -3.93
CA VAL A 30 -1.05 14.67 -2.52
C VAL A 30 -1.06 16.16 -2.19
N ASP A 31 -0.03 16.90 -2.60
CA ASP A 31 0.11 18.33 -2.30
C ASP A 31 -0.96 19.18 -2.97
N LYS A 32 -1.55 18.70 -4.07
CA LYS A 32 -2.66 19.39 -4.74
C LYS A 32 -3.91 19.41 -3.85
N TYR A 33 -4.15 18.35 -3.07
CA TYR A 33 -5.33 18.20 -2.21
C TYR A 33 -4.99 17.43 -0.91
N PRO A 34 -4.18 18.00 -0.01
CA PRO A 34 -3.61 17.28 1.14
C PRO A 34 -4.65 16.82 2.16
N ALA A 35 -5.83 17.45 2.19
CA ALA A 35 -6.93 17.06 3.06
C ALA A 35 -7.70 15.81 2.57
N TYR A 36 -7.51 15.43 1.29
CA TYR A 36 -8.27 14.36 0.64
C TYR A 36 -7.44 13.11 0.36
N TYR A 37 -6.12 13.25 0.27
CA TYR A 37 -5.25 12.16 -0.16
C TYR A 37 -4.16 11.86 0.84
N LYS A 38 -3.86 10.57 0.99
CA LYS A 38 -2.71 10.05 1.75
C LYS A 38 -1.86 9.20 0.84
N MET A 39 -0.55 9.35 0.93
CA MET A 39 0.42 8.45 0.30
C MET A 39 0.82 7.36 1.27
N VAL A 40 0.91 6.13 0.77
CA VAL A 40 1.48 4.97 1.47
C VAL A 40 2.63 4.44 0.62
N GLU A 41 3.80 4.29 1.24
CA GLU A 41 4.91 3.57 0.62
C GLU A 41 4.66 2.06 0.75
N ALA A 42 4.70 1.37 -0.38
CA ALA A 42 4.60 -0.08 -0.46
C ALA A 42 5.86 -0.63 -1.12
N GLN A 43 6.49 -1.62 -0.52
CA GLN A 43 7.63 -2.29 -1.13
C GLN A 43 7.14 -3.45 -2.00
N LEU A 44 7.65 -3.56 -3.22
CA LEU A 44 7.30 -4.67 -4.10
C LEU A 44 7.74 -5.98 -3.44
N ASN A 45 6.85 -6.98 -3.42
CA ASN A 45 7.04 -8.29 -2.78
C ASN A 45 7.11 -8.27 -1.25
N GLU A 46 6.88 -7.13 -0.60
CA GLU A 46 6.66 -7.10 0.84
C GLU A 46 5.22 -7.48 1.13
N ILE A 47 5.03 -8.59 1.84
CA ILE A 47 3.71 -9.00 2.31
C ILE A 47 3.41 -8.19 3.56
N ASN A 48 2.36 -7.37 3.53
CA ASN A 48 1.87 -6.71 4.72
C ASN A 48 1.19 -7.76 5.63
N PRO A 49 1.81 -8.15 6.76
CA PRO A 49 1.28 -9.21 7.61
C PRO A 49 -0.04 -8.82 8.29
N GLU A 50 -0.35 -7.52 8.40
CA GLU A 50 -1.62 -7.05 8.95
C GLU A 50 -2.78 -7.30 7.98
N THR A 51 -2.50 -7.29 6.67
CA THR A 51 -3.46 -7.70 5.65
C THR A 51 -3.62 -9.22 5.57
N LEU A 52 -2.73 -10.03 6.13
CA LEU A 52 -2.95 -11.49 6.20
C LEU A 52 -4.08 -11.89 7.16
N LYS A 53 -4.65 -10.96 7.94
CA LYS A 53 -5.79 -11.26 8.82
C LYS A 53 -7.07 -11.65 8.06
N TRP A 54 -7.24 -11.23 6.80
CA TRP A 54 -8.37 -11.67 5.97
C TRP A 54 -8.06 -12.91 5.12
N VAL A 55 -6.77 -13.22 4.91
CA VAL A 55 -6.27 -14.42 4.24
C VAL A 55 -5.93 -15.46 5.31
N CYS A 56 -6.94 -16.13 5.85
CA CYS A 56 -6.74 -17.12 6.91
C CYS A 56 -7.28 -18.49 6.53
N ASP A 57 -6.49 -19.27 5.79
CA ASP A 57 -6.27 -20.65 6.23
C ASP A 57 -4.89 -20.72 6.92
N ASP A 58 -4.73 -21.61 7.90
CA ASP A 58 -3.49 -21.72 8.69
C ASP A 58 -2.31 -22.27 7.87
N LYS A 59 -2.56 -22.90 6.72
CA LYS A 59 -1.53 -23.41 5.82
C LYS A 59 -0.85 -22.28 5.07
N GLN A 60 -1.62 -21.29 4.59
CA GLN A 60 -1.13 -20.12 3.87
C GLN A 60 -0.30 -19.21 4.79
N LYS A 61 -0.70 -19.02 6.05
CA LYS A 61 0.12 -18.30 7.03
C LYS A 61 1.48 -18.95 7.30
N THR A 62 1.53 -20.28 7.28
CA THR A 62 2.77 -21.04 7.51
C THR A 62 3.71 -20.91 6.32
N PHE A 63 3.20 -21.10 5.10
CA PHE A 63 3.95 -20.92 3.86
C PHE A 63 4.60 -19.53 3.76
N LEU A 64 3.89 -18.46 4.14
CA LEU A 64 4.41 -17.09 4.05
C LEU A 64 5.50 -16.75 5.08
N LYS A 65 5.57 -17.49 6.20
CA LYS A 65 6.64 -17.31 7.19
C LYS A 65 7.97 -17.93 6.75
N GLU A 66 7.91 -18.95 5.89
CA GLU A 66 9.08 -19.68 5.38
C GLU A 66 9.81 -18.93 4.25
N PHE A 67 9.20 -17.88 3.68
CA PHE A 67 9.78 -17.03 2.64
C PHE A 67 10.50 -15.77 3.16
N LYS A 68 10.61 -15.61 4.48
CA LYS A 68 11.46 -14.58 5.12
C LYS A 68 12.91 -15.04 5.21
#